data_AF-B5VF50-F1
#
_entry.id   AF-B5VF50-F1
#
_cell.length_a   1.000
_cell.length_b   1.000
_cell.length_c   1.000
_cell.angle_alpha   90.00
_cell.angle_beta   90.00
_cell.angle_gamma   90.00
#
_symmetry.space_group_name_H-M   'P 1'
#
loop_
_entity.id
_entity.type
_entity.pdbx_description
1 polymer ?
#
loop_
_entity_poly.entity_id
_entity_poly.type
_entity_poly.pdbx_seq_one_letter_code
_entity_poly.pdbx_strand_id
1 'polypeptide(L)'
;MLSENTTILMANGEIKDIANVTANSYVMCADGSAARVINVTQGYQKIYNIQQKTKHRAFEGEPGRLDPRRRTVYQRLALQCTAGHKLSVRVPTKPLLEKSGRNATKYKVRWRNLQQCQTLDGRIIIIPKNHHKTFPMTVEGEFAAKRFIEEMERSKGEYFNFDIEVRDLDYLDAQLRISSCIRFGPVLTGNGVLSKFLTGRSDLVTPAVKSMAWMLGLWLGDGTTKEPEISVDSLDLPAGKANPIGCILSAAMMLKLSLNMVAAGEAVEQAVQEVLDSGVRTGDLLGSSSTSEVGDAIALAVKEALRRQSAAGLS
;
A
#
# COMPACT_ATOMS: atom_id res chain seq x y z
N MET A 1 18.63 13.71 18.30
CA MET A 1 18.31 12.48 19.07
C MET A 1 16.87 12.11 18.79
N LEU A 2 16.51 10.84 18.94
CA LEU A 2 15.15 10.34 18.76
C LEU A 2 14.53 10.04 20.13
N SER A 3 13.20 9.99 20.20
CA SER A 3 12.47 9.59 21.41
C SER A 3 12.72 8.12 21.73
N GLU A 4 12.69 7.76 23.01
CA GLU A 4 12.93 6.39 23.50
C GLU A 4 11.99 5.35 22.86
N ASN A 5 10.76 5.75 22.55
CA ASN A 5 9.74 4.89 21.93
C ASN A 5 9.91 4.74 20.41
N THR A 6 11.00 5.26 19.83
CA THR A 6 11.22 5.18 18.38
C THR A 6 11.77 3.81 18.02
N THR A 7 11.12 3.12 17.08
CA THR A 7 11.61 1.86 16.55
C THR A 7 12.54 2.08 15.36
N ILE A 8 13.55 1.22 15.23
CA ILE A 8 14.56 1.23 14.17
C ILE A 8 14.58 -0.13 13.48
N LEU A 9 14.77 -0.11 12.17
CA LEU A 9 15.02 -1.32 11.38
C LEU A 9 16.49 -1.71 11.46
N MET A 10 16.75 -2.90 11.99
CA MET A 10 18.08 -3.48 12.11
C MET A 10 18.52 -4.10 10.77
N ALA A 11 19.82 -4.30 10.58
CA ALA A 11 20.36 -4.84 9.33
C ALA A 11 19.90 -6.28 9.03
N ASN A 12 19.54 -7.04 10.08
CA ASN A 12 18.93 -8.36 9.98
C ASN A 12 17.41 -8.31 9.74
N GLY A 13 16.84 -7.14 9.43
CA GLY A 13 15.41 -6.89 9.20
C GLY A 13 14.51 -6.98 10.44
N GLU A 14 15.07 -7.16 11.63
CA GLU A 14 14.30 -7.07 12.88
C GLU A 14 13.99 -5.60 13.23
N ILE A 15 12.84 -5.39 13.86
CA ILE A 15 12.45 -4.08 14.39
C ILE A 15 12.85 -4.05 15.86
N LYS A 16 13.62 -3.04 16.26
CA LYS A 16 14.10 -2.87 17.63
C LYS A 16 13.84 -1.46 18.14
N ASP A 17 13.45 -1.33 19.40
CA ASP A 17 13.37 -0.02 20.05
C ASP A 17 14.74 0.62 20.14
N ILE A 18 14.83 1.93 19.88
CA ILE A 18 16.09 2.67 19.91
C ILE A 18 16.77 2.61 21.28
N ALA A 19 16.00 2.54 22.36
CA ALA A 19 16.49 2.40 23.73
C ALA A 19 17.36 1.14 23.91
N ASN A 20 17.05 0.08 23.16
CA ASN A 20 17.70 -1.22 23.25
C ASN A 20 18.86 -1.37 22.23
N VAL A 21 19.15 -0.35 21.43
CA VAL A 21 20.27 -0.37 20.48
C VAL A 21 21.58 -0.15 21.23
N THR A 22 22.53 -1.07 21.07
CA THR A 22 23.85 -1.02 21.72
C THR A 22 24.94 -0.68 20.70
N ALA A 23 26.11 -0.22 21.19
CA ALA A 23 27.31 -0.15 20.36
C ALA A 23 27.61 -1.53 19.74
N ASN A 24 28.18 -1.52 18.53
CA ASN A 24 28.45 -2.68 17.67
C ASN A 24 27.23 -3.42 17.10
N SER A 25 26.01 -2.93 17.33
CA SER A 25 24.85 -3.40 16.57
C SER A 25 24.87 -2.87 15.12
N TYR A 26 24.13 -3.53 14.23
CA TYR A 26 24.04 -3.18 12.81
C TYR A 26 22.64 -2.70 12.45
N VAL A 27 22.52 -1.48 11.94
CA VAL A 27 21.25 -0.86 11.50
C VAL A 27 21.13 -0.88 9.99
N MET A 28 19.89 -0.90 9.49
CA MET A 28 19.61 -0.88 8.05
C MET A 28 19.72 0.55 7.51
N CYS A 29 20.51 0.73 6.46
CA CYS A 29 20.60 1.98 5.72
C CYS A 29 19.51 2.08 4.63
N ALA A 30 19.29 3.29 4.12
CA ALA A 30 18.29 3.54 3.07
C ALA A 30 18.59 2.85 1.73
N ASP A 31 19.85 2.46 1.49
CA ASP A 31 20.31 1.71 0.32
C ASP A 31 20.27 0.18 0.52
N GLY A 32 19.80 -0.29 1.69
CA GLY A 32 19.77 -1.71 2.04
C GLY A 32 21.10 -2.24 2.58
N SER A 33 22.14 -1.40 2.69
CA SER A 33 23.41 -1.78 3.33
C SER A 33 23.30 -1.77 4.86
N ALA A 34 24.23 -2.45 5.53
CA ALA A 34 24.31 -2.47 6.98
C ALA A 34 25.31 -1.42 7.50
N ALA A 35 24.89 -0.57 8.44
CA ALA A 35 25.78 0.35 9.13
C ALA A 35 26.02 -0.08 10.59
N ARG A 36 27.27 -0.05 11.05
CA ARG A 36 27.63 -0.38 12.42
C ARG A 36 27.47 0.83 13.34
N VAL A 37 26.79 0.63 14.47
CA VAL A 37 26.65 1.65 15.53
C VAL A 37 27.95 1.76 16.31
N ILE A 38 28.61 2.91 16.24
CA ILE A 38 29.88 3.16 16.93
C ILE A 38 29.64 3.58 18.39
N ASN A 39 28.67 4.46 18.62
CA ASN A 39 28.37 5.00 19.93
C ASN A 39 26.87 5.30 20.06
N VAL A 40 26.35 5.25 21.29
CA VAL A 40 24.96 5.56 21.64
C VAL A 40 24.99 6.67 22.69
N THR A 41 24.32 7.79 22.39
CA THR A 41 24.23 8.94 23.29
C THR A 41 22.79 9.14 23.75
N GLN A 42 22.63 9.45 25.03
CA GLN A 42 21.34 9.69 25.67
C GLN A 42 21.34 11.06 26.34
N GLY A 43 20.17 11.67 26.48
CA GLY A 43 20.03 12.97 27.14
C GLY A 43 18.59 13.45 27.17
N TYR A 44 18.29 14.34 28.12
CA TYR A 44 16.97 14.95 28.27
C TYR A 44 16.89 16.25 27.48
N GLN A 45 15.97 16.31 26.52
CA GLN A 45 15.76 17.47 25.67
C GLN A 45 14.27 17.61 25.32
N LYS A 46 13.88 18.80 24.85
CA LYS A 46 12.53 19.01 24.30
C LYS A 46 12.33 18.14 23.05
N ILE A 47 11.20 17.43 23.02
CA ILE A 47 10.80 16.55 21.92
C ILE A 47 9.88 17.32 20.98
N TYR A 48 10.14 17.19 19.68
CA TYR A 48 9.32 17.67 18.58
C TYR A 48 8.69 16.47 17.89
N ASN A 49 7.38 16.57 17.64
CA ASN A 49 6.62 15.53 16.97
C ASN A 49 6.45 15.91 15.49
N ILE A 50 7.07 15.15 14.60
CA ILE A 50 6.93 15.27 13.16
C ILE A 50 5.88 14.28 12.72
N GLN A 51 4.82 14.74 12.07
CA GLN A 51 3.74 13.89 11.60
C GLN A 51 3.44 14.15 10.12
N GLN A 52 3.14 13.07 9.41
CA GLN A 52 2.70 13.14 8.02
C GLN A 52 1.37 13.91 7.92
N LYS A 53 1.38 14.96 7.10
CA LYS A 53 0.17 15.70 6.77
C LYS A 53 -0.66 14.91 5.75
N THR A 54 -1.92 14.59 6.11
CA THR A 54 -2.87 13.91 5.21
C THR A 54 -4.18 14.71 5.12
N LYS A 55 -4.94 14.54 4.03
CA LYS A 55 -6.26 15.18 3.87
C LYS A 55 -7.37 14.54 4.71
N HIS A 56 -7.23 13.26 5.05
CA HIS A 56 -8.14 12.58 5.98
C HIS A 56 -8.18 13.35 7.31
N ARG A 57 -9.32 13.30 8.03
CA ARG A 57 -9.52 13.92 9.36
C ARG A 57 -10.10 12.96 10.40
N ALA A 58 -10.13 11.66 10.11
CA ALA A 58 -10.72 10.64 10.98
C ALA A 58 -10.07 10.55 12.39
N PHE A 59 -8.91 11.18 12.57
CA PHE A 59 -8.13 11.27 13.82
C PHE A 59 -8.32 12.60 14.58
N GLU A 60 -8.97 13.61 13.99
CA GLU A 60 -9.25 14.87 14.70
C GLU A 60 -10.50 14.64 15.57
N GLY A 61 -10.29 14.40 16.88
CA GLY A 61 -11.35 14.20 17.87
C GLY A 61 -11.04 13.09 18.88
N GLU A 62 -11.92 12.91 19.86
CA GLU A 62 -11.73 11.91 20.93
C GLU A 62 -11.87 10.47 20.41
N PRO A 63 -10.97 9.54 20.81
CA PRO A 63 -11.09 8.14 20.47
C PRO A 63 -12.28 7.49 21.22
N GLY A 64 -13.34 7.18 20.48
CA GLY A 64 -14.24 6.05 20.75
C GLY A 64 -15.19 6.13 21.96
N ARG A 65 -16.32 6.84 21.80
CA ARG A 65 -17.64 6.36 22.32
C ARG A 65 -18.84 6.58 21.37
N LEU A 66 -18.70 7.31 20.26
CA LEU A 66 -19.83 7.74 19.40
C LEU A 66 -19.76 7.34 17.90
N ASP A 67 -18.70 6.68 17.41
CA ASP A 67 -18.59 6.33 15.98
C ASP A 67 -17.88 4.97 15.75
N PRO A 68 -18.63 3.90 15.44
CA PRO A 68 -18.10 2.56 15.14
C PRO A 68 -17.16 2.50 13.91
N ARG A 69 -17.11 3.56 13.09
CA ARG A 69 -16.23 3.63 11.92
C ARG A 69 -14.82 4.15 12.24
N ARG A 70 -14.59 4.65 13.46
CA ARG A 70 -13.27 5.16 13.89
C ARG A 70 -12.39 4.02 14.41
N ARG A 71 -11.76 3.30 13.48
CA ARG A 71 -10.70 2.32 13.80
C ARG A 71 -9.42 3.03 14.22
N THR A 72 -8.64 2.43 15.12
CA THR A 72 -7.28 2.86 15.45
C THR A 72 -6.46 2.99 14.17
N VAL A 73 -6.08 4.21 13.80
CA VAL A 73 -5.40 4.48 12.51
C VAL A 73 -3.89 4.34 12.71
N TYR A 74 -3.33 3.20 12.31
CA TYR A 74 -1.88 2.94 12.33
C TYR A 74 -1.10 3.57 11.15
N GLN A 75 -1.76 4.34 10.29
CA GLN A 75 -1.29 4.61 8.92
C GLN A 75 -0.50 5.92 8.72
N ARG A 76 -0.06 6.60 9.78
CA ARG A 76 0.71 7.85 9.63
C ARG A 76 2.15 7.67 10.01
N LEU A 77 3.02 8.09 9.09
CA LEU A 77 4.43 8.23 9.40
C LEU A 77 4.60 9.36 10.41
N ALA A 78 5.16 9.02 11.57
CA ALA A 78 5.47 9.96 12.61
C ALA A 78 6.88 9.69 13.15
N LEU A 79 7.56 10.76 13.56
CA LEU A 79 8.89 10.72 14.12
C LEU A 79 8.96 11.70 15.29
N GLN A 80 9.37 11.21 16.45
CA GLN A 80 9.62 12.05 17.61
C GLN A 80 11.13 12.25 17.74
N CYS A 81 11.58 13.50 17.68
CA CYS A 81 13.00 13.83 17.67
C CYS A 81 13.28 15.15 18.38
N THR A 82 14.55 15.39 18.70
CA THR A 82 14.97 16.63 19.35
C THR A 82 15.20 17.77 18.35
N ALA A 83 15.23 19.01 18.83
CA ALA A 83 15.36 20.21 18.00
C ALA A 83 16.61 20.20 17.08
N GLY A 84 17.71 19.61 17.55
CA GLY A 84 18.97 19.48 16.80
C GLY A 84 19.06 18.23 15.93
N HIS A 85 17.99 17.43 15.82
CA HIS A 85 17.99 16.29 14.90
C HIS A 85 18.00 16.78 13.46
N LYS A 86 18.91 16.26 12.64
CA LYS A 86 18.99 16.58 11.21
C LYS A 86 18.00 15.73 10.43
N LEU A 87 17.17 16.39 9.65
CA LEU A 87 16.22 15.78 8.73
C LEU A 87 16.77 15.86 7.31
N SER A 88 16.81 14.73 6.62
CA SER A 88 17.08 14.72 5.18
C SER A 88 15.81 15.07 4.40
N VAL A 89 15.78 16.28 3.87
CA VAL A 89 14.62 16.89 3.20
C VAL A 89 14.89 16.98 1.70
N ARG A 90 13.81 16.84 0.93
CA ARG A 90 13.79 16.98 -0.52
C ARG A 90 12.83 18.09 -0.92
N VAL A 91 13.26 18.93 -1.87
CA VAL A 91 12.44 19.98 -2.48
C VAL A 91 12.53 19.87 -4.00
N PRO A 92 11.40 19.95 -4.73
CA PRO A 92 11.42 19.97 -6.19
C PRO A 92 12.12 21.24 -6.69
N THR A 93 12.85 21.16 -7.80
CA THR A 93 13.60 22.31 -8.37
C THR A 93 12.96 22.90 -9.59
N LYS A 94 11.91 22.24 -10.12
CA LYS A 94 11.23 22.62 -11.36
C LYS A 94 10.92 24.12 -11.40
N PRO A 95 11.51 24.87 -12.34
CA PRO A 95 11.21 26.28 -12.52
C PRO A 95 9.74 26.49 -12.93
N LEU A 96 9.16 27.62 -12.54
CA LEU A 96 7.78 27.98 -12.84
C LEU A 96 7.75 29.26 -13.66
N LEU A 97 7.02 29.22 -14.79
CA LEU A 97 6.71 30.40 -15.60
C LEU A 97 5.36 30.97 -15.18
N GLU A 98 5.34 32.25 -14.83
CA GLU A 98 4.12 32.96 -14.47
C GLU A 98 4.01 34.26 -15.25
N LYS A 99 2.77 34.72 -15.46
CA LYS A 99 2.50 36.07 -15.96
C LYS A 99 2.37 36.99 -14.74
N SER A 100 3.10 38.11 -14.74
CA SER A 100 3.21 39.02 -13.59
C SER A 100 3.02 40.48 -14.02
N GLY A 101 2.44 41.30 -13.12
CA GLY A 101 2.19 42.74 -13.32
C GLY A 101 0.69 43.06 -13.33
N ARG A 102 0.33 44.34 -13.10
CA ARG A 102 -1.07 44.81 -12.99
C ARG A 102 -1.94 44.40 -14.20
N ASN A 103 -1.33 44.27 -15.39
CA ASN A 103 -1.97 43.79 -16.62
C ASN A 103 -1.21 42.62 -17.29
N ALA A 104 -0.52 41.78 -16.51
CA ALA A 104 0.31 40.68 -17.06
C ALA A 104 1.35 41.16 -18.10
N THR A 105 2.03 42.28 -17.86
CA THR A 105 2.96 42.87 -18.85
C THR A 105 4.33 42.20 -18.91
N LYS A 106 4.60 41.24 -18.03
CA LYS A 106 5.91 40.58 -17.90
C LYS A 106 5.74 39.08 -17.68
N TYR A 107 6.62 38.29 -18.27
CA TYR A 107 6.86 36.91 -17.88
C TYR A 107 7.79 36.90 -16.65
N LYS A 108 7.47 36.11 -15.64
CA LYS A 108 8.28 35.93 -14.43
C LYS A 108 8.62 34.44 -14.32
N VAL A 109 9.90 34.13 -14.45
CA VAL A 109 10.40 32.78 -14.18
C VAL A 109 10.87 32.72 -12.74
N ARG A 110 10.31 31.80 -11.96
CA ARG A 110 10.77 31.47 -10.60
C ARG A 110 11.60 30.21 -10.63
N TRP A 111 12.74 30.20 -9.95
CA TRP A 111 13.56 29.01 -9.75
C TRP A 111 14.07 28.96 -8.31
N ARG A 112 14.70 27.86 -7.95
CA ARG A 112 15.25 27.64 -6.61
C ARG A 112 16.76 27.47 -6.70
N ASN A 113 17.48 27.96 -5.70
CA ASN A 113 18.91 27.70 -5.57
C ASN A 113 19.26 27.45 -4.10
N LEU A 114 20.27 26.63 -3.85
CA LEU A 114 20.84 26.47 -2.51
C LEU A 114 21.68 27.70 -2.19
N GLN A 115 21.42 28.33 -1.05
CA GLN A 115 22.13 29.51 -0.59
C GLN A 115 22.47 29.37 0.89
N GLN A 116 23.62 29.90 1.28
CA GLN A 116 23.98 30.06 2.68
C GLN A 116 23.07 31.07 3.36
N CYS A 117 22.60 30.73 4.55
CA CYS A 117 21.80 31.57 5.41
C CYS A 117 22.43 31.56 6.80
N GLN A 118 22.64 32.74 7.38
CA GLN A 118 23.05 32.86 8.77
C GLN A 118 21.83 32.72 9.66
N THR A 119 21.92 31.85 10.65
CA THR A 119 20.91 31.68 11.71
C THR A 119 21.10 32.74 12.79
N LEU A 120 20.07 32.94 13.62
CA LEU A 120 20.09 33.81 14.79
C LEU A 120 21.23 33.44 15.76
N ASP A 121 21.58 32.15 15.83
CA ASP A 121 22.68 31.64 16.67
C ASP A 121 24.08 31.89 16.04
N GLY A 122 24.15 32.52 14.86
CA GLY A 122 25.40 32.76 14.14
C GLY A 122 25.91 31.58 13.29
N ARG A 123 25.25 30.41 13.32
CA ARG A 123 25.58 29.26 12.47
C ARG A 123 25.23 29.55 11.00
N ILE A 124 26.02 29.03 10.07
CA ILE A 124 25.72 29.10 8.63
C ILE A 124 25.08 27.79 8.20
N ILE A 125 23.85 27.86 7.68
CA ILE A 125 23.12 26.72 7.12
C ILE A 125 22.93 26.89 5.61
N ILE A 126 22.86 25.79 4.87
CA ILE A 126 22.61 25.81 3.42
C ILE A 126 21.16 25.37 3.19
N ILE A 127 20.33 26.29 2.71
CA ILE A 127 18.90 26.05 2.49
C ILE A 127 18.50 26.52 1.08
N PRO A 128 17.46 25.91 0.47
CA PRO A 128 16.92 26.42 -0.77
C PRO A 128 16.30 27.79 -0.55
N LYS A 129 16.48 28.70 -1.53
CA LYS A 129 15.78 29.98 -1.60
C LYS A 129 15.14 30.16 -2.97
N ASN A 130 13.98 30.82 -2.98
CA ASN A 130 13.26 31.15 -4.20
C ASN A 130 13.89 32.40 -4.85
N HIS A 131 14.23 32.29 -6.13
CA HIS A 131 14.70 33.39 -6.96
C HIS A 131 13.73 33.63 -8.12
N HIS A 132 13.81 34.81 -8.73
CA HIS A 132 13.01 35.11 -9.90
C HIS A 132 13.74 36.04 -10.87
N LYS A 133 13.36 35.96 -12.15
CA LYS A 133 13.85 36.78 -13.25
C LYS A 133 12.67 37.11 -14.13
N THR A 134 12.56 38.37 -14.52
CA THR A 134 11.46 38.84 -15.35
C THR A 134 11.91 39.08 -16.77
N PHE A 135 11.03 38.79 -17.72
CA PHE A 135 11.20 39.00 -19.15
C PHE A 135 10.02 39.83 -19.67
N PRO A 136 10.21 40.65 -20.72
CA PRO A 136 9.12 41.40 -21.33
C PRO A 136 8.08 40.45 -21.94
N MET A 137 6.79 40.82 -21.94
CA MET A 137 5.75 40.01 -22.58
C MET A 137 5.68 40.29 -24.09
N THR A 138 6.75 39.87 -24.78
CA THR A 138 6.88 39.83 -26.24
C THR A 138 7.12 38.39 -26.68
N VAL A 139 6.97 38.09 -27.98
CA VAL A 139 7.27 36.75 -28.53
C VAL A 139 8.72 36.34 -28.23
N GLU A 140 9.65 37.29 -28.37
CA GLU A 140 11.07 37.10 -28.02
C GLU A 140 11.27 36.86 -26.52
N GLY A 141 10.57 37.62 -25.68
CA GLY A 141 10.65 37.48 -24.22
C GLY A 141 10.10 36.15 -23.73
N GLU A 142 9.08 35.61 -24.39
CA GLU A 142 8.56 34.26 -24.12
C GLU A 142 9.60 33.18 -24.47
N PHE A 143 10.22 33.29 -25.64
CA PHE A 143 11.28 32.35 -26.06
C PHE A 143 12.48 32.40 -25.11
N ALA A 144 12.91 33.60 -24.72
CA ALA A 144 13.99 33.79 -23.74
C ALA A 144 13.65 33.20 -22.37
N ALA A 145 12.40 33.36 -21.91
CA ALA A 145 11.93 32.78 -20.66
C ALA A 145 11.94 31.24 -20.70
N LYS A 146 11.46 30.64 -21.80
CA LYS A 146 11.48 29.19 -22.02
C LYS A 146 12.90 28.63 -22.07
N ARG A 147 13.80 29.27 -22.82
CA ARG A 147 15.22 28.90 -22.88
C ARG A 147 15.88 28.95 -21.50
N PHE A 148 15.55 29.95 -20.69
CA PHE A 148 16.08 30.06 -19.33
C PHE A 148 15.56 28.93 -18.42
N ILE A 149 14.31 28.48 -18.59
CA ILE A 149 13.78 27.34 -17.85
C ILE A 149 14.55 26.07 -18.20
N GLU A 150 14.77 25.80 -19.49
CA GLU A 150 15.55 24.63 -19.95
C GLU A 150 16.98 24.62 -19.39
N GLU A 151 17.62 25.80 -19.34
CA GLU A 151 18.95 25.96 -18.74
C GLU A 151 18.94 25.65 -17.23
N MET A 152 17.94 26.12 -16.51
CA MET A 152 17.79 25.86 -15.07
C MET A 152 17.46 24.38 -14.80
N GLU A 153 16.59 23.76 -15.58
CA GLU A 153 16.27 22.33 -15.46
C GLU A 153 17.50 21.46 -15.73
N ARG A 154 18.29 21.78 -16.77
CA ARG A 154 19.52 21.06 -17.10
C ARG A 154 20.58 21.18 -16.01
N SER A 155 20.71 22.35 -15.38
CA SER A 155 21.77 22.62 -14.40
C SER A 155 21.44 22.13 -12.98
N LYS A 156 20.15 22.10 -12.58
CA LYS A 156 19.75 21.83 -11.19
C LYS A 156 19.16 20.43 -10.97
N GLY A 157 18.83 19.70 -12.04
CA GLY A 157 18.13 18.41 -11.93
C GLY A 157 16.69 18.56 -11.45
N GLU A 158 16.06 17.48 -10.98
CA GLU A 158 14.64 17.45 -10.58
C GLU A 158 14.39 17.81 -9.10
N TYR A 159 15.37 17.52 -8.23
CA TYR A 159 15.25 17.73 -6.78
C TYR A 159 16.55 18.22 -6.15
N PHE A 160 16.42 19.07 -5.15
CA PHE A 160 17.48 19.31 -4.18
C PHE A 160 17.26 18.43 -2.95
N ASN A 161 18.30 17.71 -2.55
CA ASN A 161 18.35 17.01 -1.27
C ASN A 161 19.29 17.80 -0.36
N PHE A 162 18.82 18.14 0.84
CA PHE A 162 19.62 18.86 1.83
C PHE A 162 19.21 18.41 3.23
N ASP A 163 20.15 18.53 4.17
CA ASP A 163 19.90 18.25 5.57
C ASP A 163 19.64 19.55 6.33
N ILE A 164 18.60 19.56 7.15
CA ILE A 164 18.23 20.71 7.98
C ILE A 164 17.86 20.23 9.39
N GLU A 165 18.26 20.96 10.42
CA GLU A 165 17.85 20.66 11.79
C GLU A 165 16.39 21.07 12.01
N VAL A 166 15.68 20.34 12.88
CA VAL A 166 14.25 20.62 13.19
C VAL A 166 14.03 22.07 13.62
N ARG A 167 14.94 22.63 14.44
CA ARG A 167 14.89 24.03 14.89
C ARG A 167 15.07 25.06 13.77
N ASP A 168 15.70 24.67 12.66
CA ASP A 168 16.01 25.57 11.56
C ASP A 168 14.94 25.52 10.45
N LEU A 169 13.88 24.70 10.61
CA LEU A 169 12.77 24.60 9.65
C LEU A 169 12.05 25.93 9.41
N ASP A 170 12.06 26.83 10.40
CA ASP A 170 11.41 28.13 10.33
C ASP A 170 12.13 29.14 9.42
N TYR A 171 13.39 28.86 9.03
CA TYR A 171 14.11 29.67 8.03
C TYR A 171 13.67 29.38 6.59
N LEU A 172 12.89 28.32 6.37
CA LEU A 172 12.33 28.03 5.05
C LEU A 172 11.15 28.95 4.76
N ASP A 173 11.17 29.59 3.59
CA ASP A 173 10.03 30.36 3.07
C ASP A 173 8.76 29.49 3.01
N ALA A 174 7.58 30.09 3.19
CA ALA A 174 6.32 29.36 3.29
C ALA A 174 6.08 28.42 2.09
N GLN A 175 6.41 28.86 0.87
CA GLN A 175 6.28 28.03 -0.34
C GLN A 175 7.26 26.84 -0.32
N LEU A 176 8.48 27.06 0.15
CA LEU A 176 9.48 26.00 0.30
C LEU A 176 9.10 25.04 1.41
N ARG A 177 8.57 25.53 2.53
CA ARG A 177 8.15 24.73 3.66
C ARG A 177 7.01 23.75 3.32
N ILE A 178 6.11 24.16 2.43
CA ILE A 178 5.00 23.32 1.93
C ILE A 178 5.49 22.27 0.92
N SER A 179 6.43 22.65 0.05
CA SER A 179 6.97 21.76 -0.99
C SER A 179 8.11 20.85 -0.52
N SER A 180 8.63 21.09 0.68
CA SER A 180 9.65 20.28 1.35
C SER A 180 9.04 18.99 1.91
N CYS A 181 9.62 17.85 1.53
CA CYS A 181 9.19 16.53 1.98
C CYS A 181 10.36 15.74 2.57
N ILE A 182 10.08 14.95 3.62
CA ILE A 182 11.02 13.93 4.12
C ILE A 182 10.87 12.68 3.25
N ARG A 183 11.98 11.99 2.97
CA ARG A 183 11.99 10.76 2.20
C ARG A 183 11.88 9.54 3.13
N PHE A 184 11.06 8.57 2.73
CA PHE A 184 11.17 7.20 3.21
C PHE A 184 11.57 6.31 2.03
N GLY A 185 12.39 5.29 2.28
CA GLY A 185 12.83 4.33 1.27
C GLY A 185 12.05 3.02 1.40
N PRO A 186 11.89 2.26 0.30
CA PRO A 186 11.40 0.89 0.40
C PRO A 186 12.42 0.01 1.12
N VAL A 187 11.95 -1.09 1.73
CA VAL A 187 12.84 -2.13 2.23
C VAL A 187 13.33 -2.96 1.04
N LEU A 188 14.62 -2.82 0.72
CA LEU A 188 15.22 -3.44 -0.47
C LEU A 188 15.61 -4.91 -0.27
N THR A 189 15.90 -5.29 0.97
CA THR A 189 16.37 -6.62 1.34
C THR A 189 15.38 -7.30 2.28
N GLY A 190 15.13 -8.59 2.06
CA GLY A 190 14.23 -9.39 2.88
C GLY A 190 14.96 -10.50 3.62
N ASN A 191 14.39 -10.94 4.75
CA ASN A 191 15.00 -11.97 5.62
C ASN A 191 14.72 -13.42 5.18
N GLY A 192 13.96 -13.62 4.10
CA GLY A 192 13.72 -14.95 3.54
C GLY A 192 12.95 -15.90 4.46
N VAL A 193 12.12 -15.41 5.39
CA VAL A 193 11.42 -16.21 6.40
C VAL A 193 10.61 -17.35 5.77
N LEU A 194 9.81 -17.04 4.74
CA LEU A 194 9.00 -18.04 4.03
C LEU A 194 9.86 -19.08 3.29
N SER A 195 10.95 -18.64 2.67
CA SER A 195 11.91 -19.51 2.00
C SER A 195 12.56 -20.48 2.99
N LYS A 196 12.97 -19.98 4.16
CA LYS A 196 13.54 -20.79 5.25
C LYS A 196 12.53 -21.80 5.79
N PHE A 197 11.27 -21.39 5.95
CA PHE A 197 10.21 -22.28 6.42
C PHE A 197 9.97 -23.46 5.47
N LEU A 198 9.95 -23.21 4.15
CA LEU A 198 9.64 -24.24 3.14
C LEU A 198 10.85 -25.09 2.74
N THR A 199 12.05 -24.51 2.71
CA THR A 199 13.24 -25.14 2.13
C THR A 199 14.39 -25.36 3.12
N GLY A 200 14.26 -24.87 4.36
CA GLY A 200 15.33 -24.86 5.36
C GLY A 200 16.39 -23.77 5.14
N ARG A 201 16.36 -23.05 4.01
CA ARG A 201 17.33 -22.01 3.62
C ARG A 201 16.61 -20.69 3.33
N SER A 202 17.17 -19.55 3.74
CA SER A 202 16.53 -18.23 3.58
C SER A 202 16.76 -17.59 2.21
N ASP A 203 17.82 -18.00 1.52
CA ASP A 203 18.26 -17.45 0.23
C ASP A 203 17.61 -18.13 -0.98
N LEU A 204 16.95 -19.27 -0.78
CA LEU A 204 16.51 -20.13 -1.87
C LEU A 204 15.08 -19.82 -2.31
N VAL A 205 14.93 -19.14 -3.46
CA VAL A 205 13.61 -18.86 -4.04
C VAL A 205 13.25 -19.91 -5.09
N THR A 206 12.57 -20.98 -4.67
CA THR A 206 12.04 -22.00 -5.58
C THR A 206 10.67 -21.59 -6.15
N PRO A 207 10.20 -22.22 -7.26
CA PRO A 207 8.83 -22.06 -7.73
C PRO A 207 7.79 -22.33 -6.66
N ALA A 208 8.00 -23.35 -5.81
CA ALA A 208 7.10 -23.67 -4.69
C ALA A 208 7.00 -22.53 -3.66
N VAL A 209 8.10 -21.84 -3.34
CA VAL A 209 8.08 -20.67 -2.45
C VAL A 209 7.25 -19.55 -3.05
N LYS A 210 7.38 -19.31 -4.37
CA LYS A 210 6.58 -18.29 -5.08
C LYS A 210 5.10 -18.66 -5.10
N SER A 211 4.76 -19.91 -5.43
CA SER A 211 3.38 -20.41 -5.42
C SER A 211 2.76 -20.31 -4.03
N MET A 212 3.50 -20.67 -2.97
CA MET A 212 3.01 -20.54 -1.60
C MET A 212 2.78 -19.08 -1.21
N ALA A 213 3.69 -18.18 -1.56
CA ALA A 213 3.50 -16.75 -1.31
C ALA A 213 2.22 -16.21 -1.98
N TRP A 214 1.95 -16.68 -3.20
CA TRP A 214 0.74 -16.31 -3.93
C TRP A 214 -0.52 -16.88 -3.26
N MET A 215 -0.51 -18.15 -2.87
CA MET A 215 -1.62 -18.81 -2.17
C MET A 215 -1.94 -18.16 -0.82
N LEU A 216 -0.91 -17.76 -0.05
CA LEU A 216 -1.09 -17.01 1.20
C LEU A 216 -1.73 -15.64 0.96
N GLY A 217 -1.31 -14.94 -0.10
CA GLY A 217 -1.92 -13.67 -0.49
C GLY A 217 -3.39 -13.82 -0.86
N LEU A 218 -3.72 -14.87 -1.61
CA LEU A 218 -5.09 -15.17 -2.02
C LEU A 218 -5.97 -15.54 -0.81
N TRP A 219 -5.46 -16.40 0.09
CA TRP A 219 -6.14 -16.74 1.33
C TRP A 219 -6.32 -15.53 2.27
N LEU A 220 -5.36 -14.61 2.31
CA LEU A 220 -5.50 -13.38 3.11
C LEU A 220 -6.57 -12.43 2.55
N GLY A 221 -6.79 -12.46 1.22
CA GLY A 221 -7.81 -11.67 0.55
C GLY A 221 -9.22 -12.24 0.76
N ASP A 222 -9.42 -13.49 0.32
CA ASP A 222 -10.74 -14.12 0.15
C ASP A 222 -10.84 -15.52 0.81
N GLY A 223 -9.87 -15.86 1.66
CA GLY A 223 -9.86 -17.12 2.38
C GLY A 223 -10.68 -17.10 3.66
N THR A 224 -10.98 -18.29 4.17
CA THR A 224 -11.66 -18.44 5.48
C THR A 224 -10.63 -18.61 6.60
N THR A 225 -10.93 -18.10 7.80
CA THR A 225 -10.00 -18.21 8.95
C THR A 225 -10.01 -19.59 9.59
N LYS A 226 -11.02 -20.42 9.29
CA LYS A 226 -11.22 -21.73 9.91
C LYS A 226 -10.52 -22.85 9.14
N GLU A 227 -10.51 -22.76 7.82
CA GLU A 227 -10.05 -23.82 6.93
C GLU A 227 -9.22 -23.23 5.78
N PRO A 228 -8.32 -24.00 5.13
CA PRO A 228 -7.52 -23.54 4.00
C PRO A 228 -8.35 -23.50 2.71
N GLU A 229 -9.49 -22.82 2.77
CA GLU A 229 -10.42 -22.61 1.66
C GLU A 229 -10.30 -21.19 1.15
N ILE A 230 -10.55 -21.01 -0.15
CA ILE A 230 -10.48 -19.74 -0.85
C ILE A 230 -11.69 -19.65 -1.77
N SER A 231 -12.46 -18.57 -1.70
CA SER A 231 -13.47 -18.30 -2.72
C SER A 231 -12.80 -17.75 -3.99
N VAL A 232 -13.13 -18.33 -5.14
CA VAL A 232 -12.69 -17.85 -6.45
C VAL A 232 -13.92 -17.38 -7.21
N ASP A 233 -13.85 -16.21 -7.84
CA ASP A 233 -14.97 -15.71 -8.65
C ASP A 233 -15.11 -16.58 -9.92
N SER A 234 -16.34 -16.93 -10.24
CA SER A 234 -16.70 -17.65 -11.45
C SER A 234 -16.46 -16.85 -12.73
N LEU A 235 -16.41 -15.51 -12.65
CA LEU A 235 -16.05 -14.63 -13.77
C LEU A 235 -14.58 -14.73 -14.18
N ASP A 236 -13.70 -15.29 -13.32
CA ASP A 236 -12.28 -15.52 -13.64
C ASP A 236 -12.07 -16.76 -14.53
N LEU A 237 -13.12 -17.56 -14.77
CA LEU A 237 -13.11 -18.68 -15.70
C LEU A 237 -13.63 -18.26 -17.08
N PRO A 238 -13.13 -18.86 -18.18
CA PRO A 238 -13.73 -18.68 -19.49
C PRO A 238 -15.24 -18.99 -19.46
N ALA A 239 -16.04 -18.19 -20.16
CA ALA A 239 -17.48 -18.36 -20.19
C ALA A 239 -17.90 -19.80 -20.49
N GLY A 240 -18.82 -20.34 -19.70
CA GLY A 240 -19.31 -21.71 -19.82
C GLY A 240 -18.42 -22.79 -19.19
N LYS A 241 -17.36 -22.44 -18.46
CA LYS A 241 -16.50 -23.40 -17.74
C LYS A 241 -16.67 -23.41 -16.21
N ALA A 242 -17.41 -22.46 -15.66
CA ALA A 242 -17.64 -22.37 -14.22
C ALA A 242 -18.62 -23.44 -13.73
N ASN A 243 -18.34 -24.06 -12.60
CA ASN A 243 -19.22 -25.02 -11.96
C ASN A 243 -20.48 -24.35 -11.38
N PRO A 244 -21.70 -24.73 -11.83
CA PRO A 244 -22.95 -24.18 -11.28
C PRO A 244 -23.37 -24.81 -9.94
N ILE A 245 -22.73 -25.92 -9.50
CA ILE A 245 -23.21 -26.77 -8.40
C ILE A 245 -23.31 -26.02 -7.07
N GLY A 246 -22.35 -25.15 -6.74
CA GLY A 246 -22.38 -24.38 -5.48
C GLY A 246 -23.62 -23.48 -5.36
N CYS A 247 -24.02 -22.85 -6.46
CA CYS A 247 -25.24 -22.04 -6.53
C CYS A 247 -26.50 -22.92 -6.38
N ILE A 248 -26.52 -24.08 -7.04
CA ILE A 248 -27.63 -25.03 -6.99
C ILE A 248 -27.83 -25.59 -5.57
N LEU A 249 -26.74 -26.00 -4.90
CA LEU A 249 -26.80 -26.49 -3.52
C LEU A 249 -27.19 -25.38 -2.53
N SER A 250 -26.81 -24.13 -2.80
CA SER A 250 -27.31 -22.98 -2.02
C SER A 250 -28.82 -22.82 -2.15
N ALA A 251 -29.39 -23.03 -3.33
CA ALA A 251 -30.83 -23.05 -3.53
C ALA A 251 -31.50 -24.25 -2.82
N ALA A 252 -30.87 -25.42 -2.79
CA ALA A 252 -31.35 -26.57 -2.02
C ALA A 252 -31.40 -26.27 -0.51
N MET A 253 -30.37 -25.61 0.04
CA MET A 253 -30.37 -25.14 1.43
C MET A 253 -31.49 -24.13 1.69
N MET A 254 -31.73 -23.18 0.77
CA MET A 254 -32.84 -22.22 0.88
C MET A 254 -34.21 -22.92 0.94
N LEU A 255 -34.43 -23.95 0.11
CA LEU A 255 -35.65 -24.75 0.14
C LEU A 255 -35.87 -25.42 1.51
N LYS A 256 -34.81 -26.02 2.08
CA LYS A 256 -34.86 -26.71 3.38
C LYS A 256 -35.06 -25.75 4.54
N LEU A 257 -34.28 -24.68 4.61
CA LEU A 257 -34.17 -23.83 5.80
C LEU A 257 -35.16 -22.66 5.81
N SER A 258 -35.44 -22.07 4.64
CA SER A 258 -36.25 -20.85 4.55
C SER A 258 -37.69 -21.12 4.13
N LEU A 259 -37.91 -22.14 3.30
CA LEU A 259 -39.22 -22.45 2.72
C LEU A 259 -39.86 -23.70 3.31
N ASN A 260 -39.17 -24.40 4.22
CA ASN A 260 -39.61 -25.64 4.85
C ASN A 260 -39.98 -26.75 3.84
N MET A 261 -39.38 -26.71 2.64
CA MET A 261 -39.59 -27.67 1.56
C MET A 261 -38.47 -28.72 1.56
N VAL A 262 -38.40 -29.50 2.64
CA VAL A 262 -37.28 -30.43 2.90
C VAL A 262 -37.12 -31.44 1.78
N ALA A 263 -38.21 -32.12 1.38
CA ALA A 263 -38.19 -33.14 0.32
C ALA A 263 -37.72 -32.60 -1.04
N ALA A 264 -38.07 -31.36 -1.37
CA ALA A 264 -37.62 -30.73 -2.61
C ALA A 264 -36.13 -30.39 -2.58
N GLY A 265 -35.62 -29.92 -1.43
CA GLY A 265 -34.19 -29.69 -1.24
C GLY A 265 -33.37 -30.98 -1.28
N GLU A 266 -33.85 -32.06 -0.64
CA GLU A 266 -33.22 -33.38 -0.70
C GLU A 266 -33.19 -33.96 -2.11
N ALA A 267 -34.27 -33.78 -2.89
CA ALA A 267 -34.30 -34.19 -4.29
C ALA A 267 -33.25 -33.46 -5.15
N VAL A 268 -32.99 -32.18 -4.86
CA VAL A 268 -31.92 -31.41 -5.54
C VAL A 268 -30.53 -31.90 -5.13
N GLU A 269 -30.30 -32.11 -3.83
CA GLU A 269 -29.02 -32.67 -3.32
C GLU A 269 -28.72 -34.04 -3.93
N GLN A 270 -29.72 -34.93 -3.97
CA GLN A 270 -29.60 -36.26 -4.56
C GLN A 270 -29.35 -36.22 -6.06
N ALA A 271 -30.03 -35.34 -6.80
CA ALA A 271 -29.83 -35.17 -8.23
C ALA A 271 -28.42 -34.67 -8.57
N VAL A 272 -27.88 -33.73 -7.77
CA VAL A 272 -26.48 -33.26 -7.92
C VAL A 272 -25.51 -34.43 -7.72
N GLN A 273 -25.75 -35.27 -6.71
CA GLN A 273 -24.93 -36.45 -6.44
C GLN A 273 -24.97 -37.45 -7.62
N GLU A 274 -26.16 -37.79 -8.11
CA GLU A 274 -26.35 -38.70 -9.25
C GLU A 274 -25.61 -38.20 -10.51
N VAL A 275 -25.67 -36.90 -10.80
CA VAL A 275 -24.98 -36.30 -11.95
C VAL A 275 -23.46 -36.33 -11.78
N LEU A 276 -22.94 -36.03 -10.59
CA LEU A 276 -21.51 -36.10 -10.31
C LEU A 276 -20.95 -37.53 -10.36
N ASP A 277 -21.74 -38.51 -9.92
CA ASP A 277 -21.39 -39.94 -9.97
C ASP A 277 -21.42 -40.47 -11.41
N SER A 278 -22.26 -39.90 -12.28
CA SER A 278 -22.27 -40.18 -13.72
C SER A 278 -21.07 -39.58 -14.48
N GLY A 279 -20.24 -38.78 -13.81
CA GLY A 279 -19.02 -38.19 -14.35
C GLY A 279 -19.22 -36.86 -15.09
N VAL A 280 -20.43 -36.29 -15.08
CA VAL A 280 -20.74 -35.00 -15.72
C VAL A 280 -20.19 -33.87 -14.84
N ARG A 281 -19.11 -33.23 -15.28
CA ARG A 281 -18.36 -32.21 -14.51
C ARG A 281 -17.88 -31.09 -15.43
N THR A 282 -17.89 -29.87 -14.90
CA THR A 282 -17.32 -28.69 -15.55
C THR A 282 -15.80 -28.70 -15.54
N GLY A 283 -15.18 -27.84 -16.36
CA GLY A 283 -13.72 -27.79 -16.52
C GLY A 283 -12.93 -27.44 -15.24
N ASP A 284 -13.53 -26.68 -14.32
CA ASP A 284 -12.98 -26.41 -12.99
C ASP A 284 -13.00 -27.62 -12.04
N LEU A 285 -13.85 -28.61 -12.31
CA LEU A 285 -13.88 -29.93 -11.65
C LEU A 285 -13.15 -31.01 -12.47
N LEU A 286 -12.21 -30.62 -13.34
CA LEU A 286 -11.44 -31.51 -14.22
C LEU A 286 -12.30 -32.32 -15.21
N GLY A 287 -13.52 -31.86 -15.49
CA GLY A 287 -14.40 -32.46 -16.50
C GLY A 287 -14.33 -31.72 -17.85
N SER A 288 -15.16 -32.17 -18.79
CA SER A 288 -15.24 -31.58 -20.14
C SER A 288 -16.57 -30.88 -20.42
N SER A 289 -17.53 -30.93 -19.50
CA SER A 289 -18.88 -30.39 -19.72
C SER A 289 -18.91 -28.88 -19.54
N SER A 290 -19.84 -28.22 -20.21
CA SER A 290 -20.11 -26.79 -20.00
C SER A 290 -20.98 -26.54 -18.76
N THR A 291 -20.98 -25.30 -18.25
CA THR A 291 -21.87 -24.86 -17.16
C THR A 291 -23.34 -25.20 -17.46
N SER A 292 -23.79 -24.97 -18.69
CA SER A 292 -25.15 -25.26 -19.13
C SER A 292 -25.43 -26.76 -19.14
N GLU A 293 -24.51 -27.57 -19.66
CA GLU A 293 -24.66 -29.04 -19.69
C GLU A 293 -24.79 -29.64 -18.29
N VAL A 294 -23.96 -29.18 -17.33
CA VAL A 294 -24.07 -29.63 -15.94
C VAL A 294 -25.40 -29.17 -15.33
N GLY A 295 -25.83 -27.92 -15.59
CA GLY A 295 -27.12 -27.42 -15.12
C GLY A 295 -28.32 -28.19 -15.69
N ASP A 296 -28.29 -28.50 -16.99
CA ASP A 296 -29.35 -29.25 -17.68
C ASP A 296 -29.40 -30.70 -17.19
N ALA A 297 -28.24 -31.34 -16.98
CA ALA A 297 -28.16 -32.68 -16.42
C ALA A 297 -28.78 -32.75 -15.00
N ILE A 298 -28.47 -31.77 -14.15
CA ILE A 298 -29.06 -31.68 -12.81
C ILE A 298 -30.57 -31.43 -12.89
N ALA A 299 -31.02 -30.51 -13.75
CA ALA A 299 -32.45 -30.23 -13.92
C ALA A 299 -33.23 -31.46 -14.40
N LEU A 300 -32.65 -32.29 -15.27
CA LEU A 300 -33.22 -33.56 -15.70
C LEU A 300 -33.29 -34.57 -14.54
N ALA A 301 -32.19 -34.76 -13.81
CA ALA A 301 -32.13 -35.66 -12.67
C ALA A 301 -33.15 -35.28 -11.57
N VAL A 302 -33.33 -33.99 -11.28
CA VAL A 302 -34.36 -33.50 -10.34
C VAL A 302 -35.77 -33.86 -10.82
N LYS A 303 -36.07 -33.67 -12.11
CA LYS A 303 -37.39 -34.03 -12.67
C LYS A 303 -37.66 -35.52 -12.55
N GLU A 304 -36.66 -36.36 -12.77
CA GLU A 304 -36.78 -37.80 -12.61
C GLU A 304 -36.95 -38.19 -11.14
N ALA A 305 -36.17 -37.62 -10.23
CA ALA A 305 -36.29 -37.86 -8.79
C ALA A 305 -37.70 -37.52 -8.29
N LEU A 306 -38.25 -36.36 -8.69
CA LEU A 306 -39.62 -35.95 -8.35
C LEU A 306 -40.68 -36.88 -8.96
N ARG A 307 -40.49 -37.35 -10.20
CA ARG A 307 -41.37 -38.35 -10.82
C ARG A 307 -41.36 -39.67 -10.06
N ARG A 308 -40.17 -40.16 -9.67
CA ARG A 308 -40.02 -41.37 -8.85
C ARG A 308 -40.74 -41.21 -7.50
N GLN A 309 -40.61 -40.05 -6.85
CA GLN A 309 -41.31 -39.74 -5.59
C GLN A 309 -42.84 -39.70 -5.77
N SER A 310 -43.35 -39.09 -6.86
CA SER A 310 -44.78 -39.07 -7.15
C SER A 310 -45.36 -40.46 -7.49
N ALA A 311 -44.58 -41.31 -8.15
CA ALA A 311 -44.98 -42.69 -8.46
C ALA A 311 -44.93 -43.62 -7.24
N ALA A 312 -44.12 -43.28 -6.24
CA ALA A 312 -43.99 -44.03 -4.98
C ALA A 312 -45.06 -43.70 -3.94
N GLY A 313 -45.99 -42.77 -4.22
CA GLY A 313 -47.21 -42.58 -3.42
C GLY A 313 -46.99 -41.98 -2.02
N LEU A 314 -46.08 -41.02 -1.87
CA LEU A 314 -46.01 -40.19 -0.66
C LEU A 314 -46.64 -38.82 -0.94
N SER A 315 -47.91 -38.69 -0.56
CA SER A 315 -48.65 -37.43 -0.39
C SER A 315 -48.31 -36.79 0.94
#